data_AF-A0A8H2ZXR0-F1
#
_entry.id   AF-A0A8H2ZXR0-F1
#
_cell.length_a   1.000
_cell.length_b   1.000
_cell.length_c   1.000
_cell.angle_alpha   90.00
_cell.angle_beta   90.00
_cell.angle_gamma   90.00
#
_symmetry.space_group_name_H-M   'P 1'
#
loop_
_entity.id
_entity.type
_entity.pdbx_description
1 polymer ?
#
loop_
_entity_poly.entity_id
_entity_poly.type
_entity_poly.pdbx_seq_one_letter_code
_entity_poly.pdbx_strand_id
1 'polypeptide(L)'
;MVMRGYSIDLVLCTLDQPWSKSYLNHEFLTSWFAERGIPVCTPPPPPTKSDNDRANMEAYYTQISGASGEIWRADQILSHVHRKRIENLESMPERATKSFWWPFVQHDFIKNPEKDITTIDSAHGDSFSVHSPNTTGSLLNSYLDGSASWWTQAFGHSHHRLALAAAQAAGRYGHVIFPLAVHQPALDLAERLIKGPGAGWADRAFFSDDGSTAVEVALKMAVRAVALRRQQDPKTELGVLGIKGSYHGDTIGAMDACEGGVYNASVEWHRERGYWFDPPTVGVHDGVAQITIPNGSGARTHKFPSIAAIYDVNSRLNTPLANAYRKEIREKLEHLTQSGRAFGALVIEPIVLGAGGMLFVDPLFQRVLVDTVRESSDLFKTEKLGIPGEWAGLPVIFDEVFTGLHRIGPLTPALMLGAKPDIGVYAKILTGGVVPLSATLATDCIFSAFNFPGAKKIDALLHGHSYSAHPIGCAVASAAMDELKVVTKGQEWEEAIRRCSRGLYASNDRNEGSPWTLWDPSFIEAVSKSKRVEQTMALGTVFAMTLRGAEGGYQSTIAQDFIGSVQKHLLANGEDCSLHARTLGDVVYFMSSLNTRRATLEVIERAVVGALE
;
A
#
# COMPACT_ATOMS: atom_id res chain seq x y z
N MET A 1 6.30 -5.61 -26.90
CA MET A 1 4.91 -5.13 -26.79
C MET A 1 4.18 -5.85 -25.66
N VAL A 2 4.01 -7.17 -25.71
CA VAL A 2 3.33 -7.95 -24.64
C VAL A 2 3.90 -7.69 -23.24
N MET A 3 5.23 -7.63 -23.10
CA MET A 3 5.89 -7.29 -21.83
C MET A 3 5.55 -5.90 -21.24
N ARG A 4 4.91 -5.03 -22.02
CA ARG A 4 4.41 -3.72 -21.60
C ARG A 4 2.87 -3.65 -21.55
N GLY A 5 2.19 -4.81 -21.60
CA GLY A 5 0.73 -4.90 -21.51
C GLY A 5 -0.03 -4.70 -22.82
N TYR A 6 0.64 -4.57 -23.96
CA TYR A 6 -0.05 -4.43 -25.26
C TYR A 6 -0.56 -5.78 -25.78
N SER A 7 -1.82 -5.80 -26.23
CA SER A 7 -2.37 -6.86 -27.08
C SER A 7 -1.89 -6.70 -28.53
N ILE A 8 -1.61 -7.83 -29.19
CA ILE A 8 -1.25 -7.88 -30.61
C ILE A 8 -2.35 -8.68 -31.30
N ASP A 9 -3.26 -7.99 -32.00
CA ASP A 9 -4.44 -8.63 -32.58
C ASP A 9 -4.20 -9.17 -34.00
N LEU A 10 -3.14 -8.69 -34.67
CA LEU A 10 -2.79 -9.10 -36.02
C LEU A 10 -1.31 -8.77 -36.31
N VAL A 11 -0.67 -9.59 -37.15
CA VAL A 11 0.65 -9.30 -37.72
C VAL A 11 0.53 -9.16 -39.22
N LEU A 12 1.04 -8.05 -39.77
CA LEU A 12 1.22 -7.87 -41.21
C LEU A 12 2.64 -8.26 -41.59
N CYS A 13 2.77 -9.20 -42.53
CA CYS A 13 4.05 -9.62 -43.07
C CYS A 13 3.94 -9.70 -44.60
N THR A 14 4.49 -8.72 -45.31
CA THR A 14 4.52 -8.75 -46.78
C THR A 14 5.21 -10.02 -47.27
N LEU A 15 4.65 -10.64 -48.29
CA LEU A 15 5.30 -11.75 -48.98
C LEU A 15 6.63 -11.27 -49.57
N ASP A 16 7.57 -12.21 -49.70
CA ASP A 16 8.78 -11.97 -50.48
C ASP A 16 8.41 -11.69 -51.95
N GLN A 17 9.29 -11.00 -52.67
CA GLN A 17 9.11 -10.80 -54.12
C GLN A 17 8.89 -12.15 -54.80
N PRO A 18 7.97 -12.25 -55.79
CA PRO A 18 7.56 -13.53 -56.38
C PRO A 18 8.72 -14.41 -56.92
N TRP A 19 9.85 -13.80 -57.27
CA TRP A 19 11.06 -14.46 -57.76
C TRP A 19 12.08 -14.84 -56.67
N SER A 20 11.83 -14.45 -55.41
CA SER A 20 12.71 -14.65 -54.25
C SER A 20 12.01 -15.55 -53.23
N LYS A 21 12.41 -16.83 -53.15
CA LYS A 21 12.08 -17.72 -52.01
C LYS A 21 13.06 -17.55 -50.84
N SER A 22 13.74 -16.41 -50.75
CA SER A 22 14.99 -16.29 -50.00
C SER A 22 14.81 -16.27 -48.48
N TYR A 23 13.66 -15.82 -47.95
CA TYR A 23 13.46 -15.67 -46.50
C TYR A 23 12.25 -16.43 -45.95
N LEU A 24 11.12 -16.46 -46.68
CA LEU A 24 9.89 -17.15 -46.27
C LEU A 24 9.42 -16.77 -44.85
N ASN A 25 9.65 -15.53 -44.44
CA ASN A 25 9.30 -15.04 -43.10
C ASN A 25 7.82 -15.27 -42.78
N HIS A 26 6.95 -15.10 -43.77
CA HIS A 26 5.52 -15.32 -43.62
C HIS A 26 5.16 -16.76 -43.23
N GLU A 27 5.87 -17.78 -43.69
CA GLU A 27 5.60 -19.18 -43.34
C GLU A 27 5.88 -19.42 -41.85
N PHE A 28 7.06 -18.99 -41.39
CA PHE A 28 7.44 -19.09 -39.98
C PHE A 28 6.50 -18.27 -39.09
N LEU A 29 6.28 -16.99 -39.42
CA LEU A 29 5.45 -16.11 -38.60
C LEU A 29 4.00 -16.58 -38.56
N THR A 30 3.43 -17.04 -39.68
CA THR A 30 2.06 -17.57 -39.71
C THR A 30 1.92 -18.76 -38.77
N SER A 31 2.83 -19.74 -38.84
CA SER A 31 2.78 -20.89 -37.93
C SER A 31 2.99 -20.48 -36.47
N TRP A 32 3.99 -19.64 -36.20
CA TRP A 32 4.36 -19.23 -34.84
C TRP A 32 3.26 -18.43 -34.14
N PHE A 33 2.61 -17.50 -34.85
CA PHE A 33 1.54 -16.68 -34.31
C PHE A 33 0.20 -17.44 -34.25
N ALA A 34 -0.04 -18.42 -35.14
CA ALA A 34 -1.24 -19.26 -35.08
C ALA A 34 -1.35 -20.04 -33.76
N GLU A 35 -0.24 -20.59 -33.23
CA GLU A 35 -0.19 -21.24 -31.91
C GLU A 35 -0.60 -20.30 -30.75
N ARG A 36 -0.49 -18.99 -30.97
CA ARG A 36 -0.79 -17.94 -29.99
C ARG A 36 -2.13 -17.27 -30.27
N GLY A 37 -2.90 -17.77 -31.24
CA GLY A 37 -4.20 -17.22 -31.64
C GLY A 37 -4.13 -15.86 -32.34
N ILE A 38 -2.96 -15.47 -32.86
CA ILE A 38 -2.76 -14.20 -33.54
C ILE A 38 -2.71 -14.45 -35.07
N PRO A 39 -3.64 -13.89 -35.85
CA PRO A 39 -3.62 -14.05 -37.29
C PRO A 39 -2.49 -13.27 -37.94
N VAL A 40 -1.93 -13.84 -39.02
CA VAL A 40 -0.96 -13.17 -39.89
C VAL A 40 -1.61 -12.92 -41.25
N CYS A 41 -1.53 -11.68 -41.71
CA CYS A 41 -1.97 -11.26 -43.04
C CYS A 41 -0.76 -10.93 -43.90
N THR A 42 -0.77 -11.43 -45.13
CA THR A 42 0.42 -11.49 -45.98
C THR A 42 0.19 -10.86 -47.35
N PRO A 43 0.07 -9.52 -47.44
CA PRO A 43 -0.12 -8.88 -48.73
C PRO A 43 1.08 -9.13 -49.65
N PRO A 44 0.87 -9.20 -50.98
CA PRO A 44 1.98 -9.21 -51.93
C PRO A 44 2.83 -7.94 -51.75
N PRO A 45 4.11 -7.94 -52.15
CA PRO A 45 4.94 -6.75 -52.05
C PRO A 45 4.48 -5.67 -53.03
N PRO A 46 4.74 -4.38 -52.73
CA PRO A 46 4.41 -3.30 -53.65
C PRO A 46 5.20 -3.44 -54.97
N PRO A 47 4.64 -2.96 -56.10
CA PRO A 47 5.31 -2.98 -57.38
C PRO A 47 6.63 -2.18 -57.35
N THR A 48 7.59 -2.57 -58.18
CA THR A 48 8.83 -1.81 -58.35
C THR A 48 8.55 -0.47 -59.02
N LYS A 49 9.27 0.58 -58.58
CA LYS A 49 9.14 1.93 -59.11
C LYS A 49 9.29 1.97 -60.64
N SER A 50 8.40 2.70 -61.31
CA SER A 50 8.38 2.82 -62.77
C SER A 50 7.85 4.18 -63.24
N ASP A 51 7.89 4.46 -64.54
CA ASP A 51 7.35 5.71 -65.11
C ASP A 51 5.82 5.82 -64.96
N ASN A 52 5.12 4.70 -64.74
CA ASN A 52 3.67 4.64 -64.49
C ASN A 52 3.33 4.35 -63.02
N ASP A 53 4.18 4.83 -62.10
CA ASP A 53 4.15 4.49 -60.67
C ASP A 53 2.76 4.67 -60.04
N ARG A 54 2.10 5.78 -60.36
CA ARG A 54 0.78 6.12 -59.81
C ARG A 54 -0.26 5.05 -60.13
N ALA A 55 -0.41 4.69 -61.40
CA ALA A 55 -1.40 3.70 -61.82
C ALA A 55 -1.07 2.32 -61.25
N ASN A 56 0.22 1.96 -61.18
CA ASN A 56 0.66 0.69 -60.61
C ASN A 56 0.37 0.60 -59.11
N MET A 57 0.60 1.68 -58.36
CA MET A 57 0.27 1.74 -56.93
C MET A 57 -1.25 1.78 -56.70
N GLU A 58 -2.01 2.52 -57.50
CA GLU A 58 -3.48 2.51 -57.45
C GLU A 58 -4.03 1.09 -57.65
N ALA A 59 -3.57 0.38 -58.70
CA ALA A 59 -3.95 -1.00 -58.96
C ALA A 59 -3.56 -1.95 -57.81
N TYR A 60 -2.35 -1.81 -57.27
CA TYR A 60 -1.88 -2.57 -56.11
C TYR A 60 -2.77 -2.34 -54.87
N TYR A 61 -3.08 -1.09 -54.54
CA TYR A 61 -3.97 -0.78 -53.42
C TYR A 61 -5.37 -1.33 -53.63
N THR A 62 -5.94 -1.21 -54.84
CA THR A 62 -7.24 -1.82 -55.18
C THR A 62 -7.21 -3.33 -55.01
N GLN A 63 -6.13 -4.00 -55.41
CA GLN A 63 -5.97 -5.45 -55.26
C GLN A 63 -5.94 -5.87 -53.78
N ILE A 64 -5.09 -5.25 -52.97
CA ILE A 64 -4.91 -5.68 -51.57
C ILE A 64 -6.07 -5.26 -50.65
N SER A 65 -6.81 -4.19 -51.02
CA SER A 65 -7.98 -3.69 -50.27
C SER A 65 -9.33 -4.20 -50.79
N GLY A 66 -9.36 -4.90 -51.93
CA GLY A 66 -10.56 -5.57 -52.43
C GLY A 66 -11.01 -6.73 -51.52
N ALA A 67 -12.24 -7.23 -51.70
CA ALA A 67 -12.86 -8.22 -50.81
C ALA A 67 -12.12 -9.59 -50.66
N SER A 68 -11.14 -9.87 -51.52
CA SER A 68 -10.26 -11.05 -51.42
C SER A 68 -8.81 -10.70 -51.07
N GLY A 69 -8.51 -9.42 -50.85
CA GLY A 69 -7.19 -8.92 -50.54
C GLY A 69 -6.83 -9.04 -49.06
N GLU A 70 -5.54 -9.20 -48.78
CA GLU A 70 -5.04 -9.42 -47.42
C GLU A 70 -5.19 -8.20 -46.50
N ILE A 71 -5.26 -6.98 -47.05
CA ILE A 71 -5.56 -5.78 -46.24
C ILE A 71 -7.05 -5.70 -45.90
N TRP A 72 -7.94 -6.09 -46.81
CA TRP A 72 -9.36 -6.22 -46.48
C TRP A 72 -9.58 -7.26 -45.39
N ARG A 73 -8.92 -8.42 -45.50
CA ARG A 73 -8.96 -9.46 -44.45
C ARG A 73 -8.44 -8.94 -43.11
N ALA A 74 -7.34 -8.20 -43.10
CA ALA A 74 -6.79 -7.60 -41.89
C ALA A 74 -7.78 -6.60 -41.25
N ASP A 75 -8.43 -5.76 -42.05
CA ASP A 75 -9.47 -4.84 -41.60
C ASP A 75 -10.66 -5.58 -40.97
N GLN A 76 -11.15 -6.67 -41.59
CA GLN A 76 -12.23 -7.46 -41.02
C GLN A 76 -11.85 -8.12 -39.69
N ILE A 77 -10.63 -8.62 -39.58
CA ILE A 77 -10.11 -9.18 -38.33
C ILE A 77 -10.06 -8.11 -37.24
N LEU A 78 -9.41 -6.97 -37.53
CA LEU A 78 -9.25 -5.89 -36.55
C LEU A 78 -10.61 -5.31 -36.13
N SER A 79 -11.53 -5.12 -37.08
CA SER A 79 -12.91 -4.67 -36.81
C SER A 79 -13.68 -5.66 -35.94
N HIS A 80 -13.55 -6.96 -36.19
CA HIS A 80 -14.17 -7.99 -35.37
C HIS A 80 -13.60 -8.03 -33.95
N VAL A 81 -12.26 -8.01 -33.82
CA VAL A 81 -11.58 -8.02 -32.52
C VAL A 81 -11.95 -6.77 -31.71
N HIS A 82 -11.97 -5.60 -32.35
CA HIS A 82 -12.35 -4.35 -31.70
C HIS A 82 -13.80 -4.40 -31.19
N ARG A 83 -14.76 -4.85 -32.01
CA ARG A 83 -16.16 -4.99 -31.60
C ARG A 83 -16.30 -5.94 -30.40
N LYS A 84 -15.63 -7.10 -30.46
CA LYS A 84 -15.63 -8.07 -29.38
C LYS A 84 -15.02 -7.53 -28.09
N ARG A 85 -13.97 -6.70 -28.19
CA ARG A 85 -13.38 -6.01 -27.02
C ARG A 85 -14.39 -5.08 -26.36
N ILE A 86 -15.12 -4.28 -27.15
CA ILE A 86 -16.17 -3.38 -26.65
C ILE A 86 -17.28 -4.20 -25.97
N GLU A 87 -17.84 -5.20 -26.65
CA GLU A 87 -18.87 -6.09 -26.09
C GLU A 87 -18.41 -6.74 -24.77
N ASN A 88 -17.13 -7.12 -24.68
CA ASN A 88 -16.57 -7.68 -23.46
C ASN A 88 -16.50 -6.65 -22.32
N LEU A 89 -16.05 -5.41 -22.60
CA LEU A 89 -15.98 -4.33 -21.61
C LEU A 89 -17.38 -3.92 -21.13
N GLU A 90 -18.34 -3.78 -22.04
CA GLU A 90 -19.72 -3.41 -21.72
C GLU A 90 -20.40 -4.46 -20.83
N SER A 91 -20.15 -5.76 -21.08
CA SER A 91 -20.77 -6.85 -20.32
C SER A 91 -20.06 -7.20 -19.00
N MET A 92 -18.89 -6.61 -18.69
CA MET A 92 -18.12 -6.95 -17.49
C MET A 92 -18.88 -6.70 -16.18
N PRO A 93 -19.54 -5.55 -15.96
CA PRO A 93 -20.28 -5.28 -14.72
C PRO A 93 -21.33 -6.35 -14.38
N GLU A 94 -22.17 -6.71 -15.34
CA GLU A 94 -23.22 -7.71 -15.13
C GLU A 94 -22.67 -9.12 -14.88
N ARG A 95 -21.57 -9.47 -15.54
CA ARG A 95 -20.92 -10.76 -15.29
C ARG A 95 -20.25 -10.78 -13.92
N ALA A 96 -19.71 -9.64 -13.48
CA ALA A 96 -19.08 -9.50 -12.19
C ALA A 96 -20.08 -9.72 -11.04
N THR A 97 -21.29 -9.14 -11.10
CA THR A 97 -22.31 -9.38 -10.06
C THR A 97 -22.75 -10.84 -9.94
N LYS A 98 -22.62 -11.61 -11.02
CA LYS A 98 -22.95 -13.05 -11.05
C LYS A 98 -21.80 -13.95 -10.59
N SER A 99 -20.57 -13.45 -10.62
CA SER A 99 -19.36 -14.28 -10.52
C SER A 99 -18.44 -13.92 -9.36
N PHE A 100 -18.46 -12.66 -8.92
CA PHE A 100 -17.57 -12.17 -7.87
C PHE A 100 -18.25 -12.15 -6.51
N TRP A 101 -17.46 -12.39 -5.48
CA TRP A 101 -17.75 -12.00 -4.11
C TRP A 101 -16.70 -10.98 -3.68
N TRP A 102 -17.00 -9.69 -3.85
CA TRP A 102 -16.07 -8.62 -3.48
C TRP A 102 -15.83 -8.54 -1.96
N PRO A 103 -14.58 -8.33 -1.52
CA PRO A 103 -14.28 -8.05 -0.12
C PRO A 103 -14.79 -6.67 0.29
N PHE A 104 -15.31 -6.53 1.51
CA PHE A 104 -15.80 -5.26 2.08
C PHE A 104 -16.88 -4.53 1.26
N VAL A 105 -17.69 -5.26 0.49
CA VAL A 105 -18.81 -4.68 -0.28
C VAL A 105 -20.11 -5.36 0.13
N GLN A 106 -21.16 -4.57 0.39
CA GLN A 106 -22.52 -5.07 0.49
C GLN A 106 -23.13 -5.14 -0.91
N HIS A 107 -23.31 -6.34 -1.44
CA HIS A 107 -23.71 -6.57 -2.83
C HIS A 107 -25.14 -6.08 -3.10
N ASP A 108 -26.01 -6.07 -2.10
CA ASP A 108 -27.36 -5.54 -2.23
C ASP A 108 -27.39 -4.03 -2.53
N PHE A 109 -26.29 -3.31 -2.30
CA PHE A 109 -26.20 -1.88 -2.62
C PHE A 109 -25.91 -1.62 -4.10
N ILE A 110 -25.56 -2.65 -4.89
CA ILE A 110 -25.38 -2.57 -6.33
C ILE A 110 -26.78 -2.65 -6.97
N LYS A 111 -27.31 -1.50 -7.40
CA LYS A 111 -28.66 -1.40 -8.00
C LYS A 111 -28.63 -1.34 -9.51
N ASN A 112 -27.61 -0.70 -10.07
CA ASN A 112 -27.36 -0.63 -11.50
C ASN A 112 -25.89 -0.98 -11.76
N PRO A 113 -25.58 -2.24 -12.13
CA PRO A 113 -24.22 -2.69 -12.37
C PRO A 113 -23.42 -1.79 -13.31
N GLU A 114 -24.02 -1.29 -14.40
CA GLU A 114 -23.34 -0.43 -15.38
C GLU A 114 -22.88 0.91 -14.79
N LYS A 115 -23.57 1.41 -13.76
CA LYS A 115 -23.24 2.68 -13.09
C LYS A 115 -22.44 2.49 -11.82
N ASP A 116 -22.74 1.44 -11.08
CA ASP A 116 -22.22 1.20 -9.72
C ASP A 116 -20.88 0.46 -9.75
N ILE A 117 -20.52 -0.18 -10.86
CA ILE A 117 -19.27 -0.93 -11.02
C ILE A 117 -18.36 -0.24 -12.02
N THR A 118 -17.15 0.11 -11.58
CA THR A 118 -16.11 0.66 -12.45
C THR A 118 -15.48 -0.47 -13.28
N THR A 119 -15.55 -0.36 -14.60
CA THR A 119 -14.88 -1.30 -15.52
C THR A 119 -13.49 -0.77 -15.87
N ILE A 120 -12.47 -1.28 -15.19
CA ILE A 120 -11.06 -0.94 -15.44
C ILE A 120 -10.52 -1.83 -16.57
N ASP A 121 -10.12 -1.24 -17.69
CA ASP A 121 -9.47 -1.94 -18.81
C ASP A 121 -7.97 -2.13 -18.56
N SER A 122 -7.31 -1.09 -18.07
CA SER A 122 -5.87 -1.06 -17.84
C SER A 122 -5.48 0.05 -16.87
N ALA A 123 -4.19 0.16 -16.52
CA ALA A 123 -3.68 1.19 -15.64
C ALA A 123 -2.21 1.53 -15.94
N HIS A 124 -1.84 2.80 -15.82
CA HIS A 124 -0.47 3.27 -16.03
C HIS A 124 -0.19 4.54 -15.22
N GLY A 125 0.97 4.57 -14.54
CA GLY A 125 1.30 5.70 -13.67
C GLY A 125 0.26 5.84 -12.56
N ASP A 126 -0.21 7.05 -12.30
CA ASP A 126 -1.20 7.28 -11.24
C ASP A 126 -2.66 7.10 -11.71
N SER A 127 -2.90 6.50 -12.89
CA SER A 127 -4.24 6.42 -13.47
C SER A 127 -4.67 5.02 -13.91
N PHE A 128 -5.97 4.75 -13.75
CA PHE A 128 -6.70 3.72 -14.47
C PHE A 128 -7.20 4.23 -15.83
N SER A 129 -7.37 3.33 -16.78
CA SER A 129 -8.16 3.52 -17.99
C SER A 129 -9.49 2.80 -17.81
N VAL A 130 -10.58 3.54 -17.70
CA VAL A 130 -11.91 3.05 -17.33
C VAL A 130 -12.85 3.15 -18.52
N HIS A 131 -13.59 2.08 -18.79
CA HIS A 131 -14.62 2.07 -19.82
C HIS A 131 -15.81 2.96 -19.44
N SER A 132 -16.22 3.83 -20.36
CA SER A 132 -17.33 4.76 -20.21
C SER A 132 -18.12 4.84 -21.52
N PRO A 133 -19.32 4.22 -21.60
CA PRO A 133 -20.06 4.07 -22.85
C PRO A 133 -20.68 5.38 -23.39
N ASN A 134 -20.72 6.45 -22.60
CA ASN A 134 -21.48 7.66 -22.90
C ASN A 134 -20.63 8.88 -23.34
N THR A 135 -19.50 8.67 -24.03
CA THR A 135 -18.62 9.76 -24.48
C THR A 135 -18.61 9.89 -26.00
N THR A 136 -18.54 11.13 -26.51
CA THR A 136 -18.44 11.43 -27.96
C THR A 136 -17.02 11.25 -28.52
N GLY A 137 -16.20 10.41 -27.88
CA GLY A 137 -14.77 10.26 -28.18
C GLY A 137 -14.25 8.88 -27.79
N SER A 138 -13.13 8.82 -27.08
CA SER A 138 -12.62 7.55 -26.54
C SER A 138 -13.65 6.92 -25.59
N LEU A 139 -13.91 5.62 -25.76
CA LEU A 139 -14.70 4.81 -24.81
C LEU A 139 -13.93 4.53 -23.50
N LEU A 140 -12.65 4.90 -23.44
CA LEU A 140 -11.81 4.81 -22.25
C LEU A 140 -11.49 6.21 -21.73
N ASN A 141 -11.69 6.41 -20.44
CA ASN A 141 -11.39 7.64 -19.72
C ASN A 141 -10.30 7.41 -18.66
N SER A 142 -9.48 8.43 -18.42
CA SER A 142 -8.45 8.39 -17.36
C SER A 142 -9.10 8.63 -15.99
N TYR A 143 -8.77 7.79 -15.00
CA TYR A 143 -9.17 7.95 -13.61
C TYR A 143 -7.94 7.96 -12.72
N LEU A 144 -7.65 9.08 -12.06
CA LEU A 144 -6.59 9.17 -11.06
C LEU A 144 -6.90 8.22 -9.88
N ASP A 145 -5.95 7.38 -9.50
CA ASP A 145 -6.05 6.49 -8.35
C ASP A 145 -5.62 7.22 -7.07
N GLY A 146 -6.55 7.94 -6.46
CA GLY A 146 -6.37 8.58 -5.16
C GLY A 146 -6.35 7.63 -3.97
N SER A 147 -6.63 6.33 -4.18
CA SER A 147 -6.62 5.31 -3.12
C SER A 147 -5.30 4.54 -3.05
N ALA A 148 -4.41 4.75 -4.01
CA ALA A 148 -3.22 3.95 -4.26
C ALA A 148 -3.55 2.43 -4.29
N SER A 149 -4.70 2.07 -4.86
CA SER A 149 -5.26 0.71 -4.93
C SER A 149 -5.09 -0.05 -3.62
N TRP A 150 -5.78 0.42 -2.58
CA TRP A 150 -5.68 -0.11 -1.22
C TRP A 150 -4.29 0.08 -0.58
N TRP A 151 -3.72 1.27 -0.83
CA TRP A 151 -2.43 1.70 -0.26
C TRP A 151 -1.22 0.87 -0.71
N THR A 152 -1.36 0.09 -1.78
CA THR A 152 -0.32 -0.81 -2.32
C THR A 152 0.60 -0.10 -3.31
N GLN A 153 0.08 0.87 -4.08
CA GLN A 153 0.85 1.54 -5.13
C GLN A 153 1.97 2.38 -4.54
N ALA A 154 3.19 2.13 -5.03
CA ALA A 154 4.40 2.87 -4.63
C ALA A 154 4.98 3.72 -5.77
N PHE A 155 4.88 3.25 -7.02
CA PHE A 155 5.51 3.87 -8.20
C PHE A 155 4.54 4.07 -9.36
N GLY A 156 3.24 4.04 -9.06
CA GLY A 156 2.17 3.95 -10.02
C GLY A 156 2.03 2.57 -10.66
N HIS A 157 0.97 2.43 -11.45
CA HIS A 157 0.55 1.24 -12.15
C HIS A 157 1.50 0.90 -13.32
N SER A 158 1.68 -0.40 -13.55
CA SER A 158 2.43 -0.94 -14.70
C SER A 158 3.89 -0.46 -14.78
N HIS A 159 4.58 -0.33 -13.64
CA HIS A 159 5.98 0.06 -13.61
C HIS A 159 6.88 -0.98 -14.31
N HIS A 160 7.47 -0.59 -15.44
CA HIS A 160 8.15 -1.50 -16.36
C HIS A 160 9.28 -2.32 -15.73
N ARG A 161 10.08 -1.74 -14.81
CA ARG A 161 11.18 -2.47 -14.14
C ARG A 161 10.65 -3.59 -13.25
N LEU A 162 9.53 -3.37 -12.57
CA LEU A 162 8.92 -4.36 -11.67
C LEU A 162 8.25 -5.47 -12.51
N ALA A 163 7.55 -5.10 -13.59
CA ALA A 163 6.96 -6.08 -14.51
C ALA A 163 8.03 -6.99 -15.17
N LEU A 164 9.17 -6.42 -15.58
CA LEU A 164 10.29 -7.19 -16.12
C LEU A 164 10.91 -8.11 -15.06
N ALA A 165 11.06 -7.64 -13.82
CA ALA A 165 11.56 -8.47 -12.71
C ALA A 165 10.63 -9.68 -12.45
N ALA A 166 9.32 -9.45 -12.45
CA ALA A 166 8.32 -10.51 -12.30
C ALA A 166 8.45 -11.56 -13.43
N ALA A 167 8.47 -11.12 -14.69
CA ALA A 167 8.54 -12.03 -15.84
C ALA A 167 9.86 -12.81 -15.89
N GLN A 168 10.98 -12.15 -15.57
CA GLN A 168 12.28 -12.83 -15.52
C GLN A 168 12.30 -13.90 -14.42
N ALA A 169 11.79 -13.58 -13.23
CA ALA A 169 11.71 -14.53 -12.12
C ALA A 169 10.76 -15.69 -12.45
N ALA A 170 9.61 -15.40 -13.08
CA ALA A 170 8.65 -16.42 -13.51
C ALA A 170 9.28 -17.37 -14.54
N GLY A 171 9.96 -16.85 -15.56
CA GLY A 171 10.60 -17.67 -16.59
C GLY A 171 11.81 -18.46 -16.08
N ARG A 172 12.52 -17.96 -15.05
CA ARG A 172 13.70 -18.63 -14.49
C ARG A 172 13.38 -19.65 -13.41
N TYR A 173 12.42 -19.36 -12.54
CA TYR A 173 12.17 -20.14 -11.33
C TYR A 173 10.76 -20.73 -11.27
N GLY A 174 9.75 -20.04 -11.83
CA GLY A 174 8.36 -20.30 -11.46
C GLY A 174 8.20 -20.21 -9.94
N HIS A 175 7.73 -21.29 -9.32
CA HIS A 175 7.74 -21.48 -7.87
C HIS A 175 8.62 -22.67 -7.51
N VAL A 176 9.47 -22.50 -6.49
CA VAL A 176 10.34 -23.53 -5.91
C VAL A 176 10.20 -23.52 -4.39
N ILE A 177 10.42 -24.69 -3.77
CA ILE A 177 10.33 -24.86 -2.33
C ILE A 177 11.34 -23.95 -1.59
N PHE A 178 10.93 -23.35 -0.47
CA PHE A 178 11.78 -22.44 0.33
C PHE A 178 12.43 -23.11 1.56
N PRO A 179 11.72 -23.86 2.42
CA PRO A 179 12.34 -24.46 3.61
C PRO A 179 13.52 -25.37 3.26
N LEU A 180 14.68 -25.15 3.92
CA LEU A 180 15.95 -25.84 3.65
C LEU A 180 16.49 -25.68 2.22
N ALA A 181 16.02 -24.66 1.49
CA ALA A 181 16.51 -24.28 0.18
C ALA A 181 16.89 -22.79 0.17
N VAL A 182 17.64 -22.38 -0.85
CA VAL A 182 17.97 -20.97 -1.09
C VAL A 182 17.87 -20.67 -2.57
N HIS A 183 17.27 -19.54 -2.89
CA HIS A 183 17.29 -18.96 -4.23
C HIS A 183 17.59 -17.47 -4.14
N GLN A 184 18.27 -16.96 -5.15
CA GLN A 184 18.86 -15.63 -5.12
C GLN A 184 17.85 -14.50 -4.81
N PRO A 185 16.61 -14.48 -5.38
CA PRO A 185 15.66 -13.42 -5.06
C PRO A 185 15.31 -13.29 -3.58
N ALA A 186 15.11 -14.40 -2.86
CA ALA A 186 14.75 -14.36 -1.44
C ALA A 186 15.94 -13.96 -0.57
N LEU A 187 17.13 -14.46 -0.87
CA LEU A 187 18.35 -14.08 -0.15
C LEU A 187 18.65 -12.59 -0.32
N ASP A 188 18.63 -12.08 -1.55
CA ASP A 188 18.87 -10.68 -1.85
C ASP A 188 17.85 -9.79 -1.12
N LEU A 189 16.56 -10.15 -1.15
CA LEU A 189 15.53 -9.39 -0.46
C LEU A 189 15.72 -9.40 1.06
N ALA A 190 15.99 -10.56 1.66
CA ALA A 190 16.21 -10.66 3.11
C ALA A 190 17.36 -9.76 3.56
N GLU A 191 18.50 -9.80 2.87
CA GLU A 191 19.63 -8.94 3.18
C GLU A 191 19.32 -7.45 3.00
N ARG A 192 18.57 -7.09 1.96
CA ARG A 192 18.17 -5.70 1.71
C ARG A 192 17.23 -5.19 2.80
N LEU A 193 16.28 -6.01 3.25
CA LEU A 193 15.36 -5.63 4.33
C LEU A 193 16.10 -5.45 5.66
N ILE A 194 17.01 -6.38 5.99
CA ILE A 194 17.86 -6.30 7.20
C ILE A 194 18.77 -5.07 7.17
N LYS A 195 19.40 -4.77 6.03
CA LYS A 195 20.30 -3.60 5.86
C LYS A 195 19.55 -2.28 5.62
N GLY A 196 18.25 -2.33 5.35
CA GLY A 196 17.40 -1.18 5.06
C GLY A 196 16.50 -0.82 6.25
N PRO A 197 15.18 -1.09 6.20
CA PRO A 197 14.27 -0.77 7.31
C PRO A 197 14.62 -1.53 8.62
N GLY A 198 15.29 -2.68 8.52
CA GLY A 198 15.80 -3.46 9.65
C GLY A 198 17.11 -2.95 10.25
N ALA A 199 17.73 -1.90 9.69
CA ALA A 199 19.11 -1.55 9.99
C ALA A 199 19.32 -1.24 11.48
N GLY A 200 20.29 -1.95 12.07
CA GLY A 200 20.68 -1.77 13.46
C GLY A 200 19.71 -2.35 14.49
N TRP A 201 18.79 -3.24 14.10
CA TRP A 201 18.01 -4.05 15.04
C TRP A 201 17.63 -5.44 14.51
N ALA A 202 17.29 -5.59 13.22
CA ALA A 202 16.85 -6.87 12.68
C ALA A 202 18.04 -7.77 12.28
N ASP A 203 17.89 -9.08 12.51
CA ASP A 203 18.91 -10.09 12.18
C ASP A 203 18.36 -11.22 11.29
N ARG A 204 17.03 -11.36 11.23
CA ARG A 204 16.33 -12.43 10.52
C ARG A 204 15.13 -11.89 9.77
N ALA A 205 14.81 -12.51 8.64
CA ALA A 205 13.60 -12.26 7.86
C ALA A 205 12.81 -13.56 7.70
N PHE A 206 11.51 -13.49 7.96
CA PHE A 206 10.55 -14.55 7.66
C PHE A 206 9.61 -14.04 6.56
N PHE A 207 9.31 -14.87 5.55
CA PHE A 207 8.43 -14.47 4.44
C PHE A 207 7.09 -15.18 4.52
N SER A 208 6.03 -14.43 4.25
CA SER A 208 4.63 -14.89 4.19
C SER A 208 3.90 -14.21 3.02
N ASP A 209 2.59 -14.41 2.90
CA ASP A 209 1.85 -14.06 1.69
C ASP A 209 1.35 -12.60 1.68
N ASP A 210 0.92 -12.08 2.84
CA ASP A 210 0.32 -10.75 2.99
C ASP A 210 0.55 -10.13 4.39
N GLY A 211 -0.02 -8.95 4.65
CA GLY A 211 0.11 -8.26 5.94
C GLY A 211 -0.47 -9.06 7.12
N SER A 212 -1.65 -9.67 6.96
CA SER A 212 -2.33 -10.40 8.04
C SER A 212 -1.53 -11.62 8.49
N THR A 213 -1.04 -12.39 7.52
CA THR A 213 -0.19 -13.56 7.78
C THR A 213 1.14 -13.17 8.42
N ALA A 214 1.73 -12.04 8.02
CA ALA A 214 2.96 -11.52 8.61
C ALA A 214 2.78 -11.04 10.06
N VAL A 215 1.64 -10.43 10.38
CA VAL A 215 1.26 -10.11 11.77
C VAL A 215 1.08 -11.37 12.59
N GLU A 216 0.41 -12.41 12.08
CA GLU A 216 0.27 -13.67 12.82
C GLU A 216 1.61 -14.35 13.12
N VAL A 217 2.55 -14.29 12.17
CA VAL A 217 3.94 -14.72 12.39
C VAL A 217 4.58 -13.90 13.52
N ALA A 218 4.44 -12.57 13.49
CA ALA A 218 4.98 -11.66 14.50
C ALA A 218 4.41 -11.93 15.90
N LEU A 219 3.10 -12.15 16.01
CA LEU A 219 2.42 -12.49 17.26
C LEU A 219 2.93 -13.82 17.82
N LYS A 220 3.06 -14.87 17.00
CA LYS A 220 3.63 -16.16 17.42
C LYS A 220 5.06 -16.01 17.93
N MET A 221 5.87 -15.20 17.24
CA MET A 221 7.25 -14.89 17.64
C MET A 221 7.31 -14.22 19.03
N ALA A 222 6.54 -13.14 19.23
CA ALA A 222 6.52 -12.40 20.48
C ALA A 222 5.99 -13.22 21.66
N VAL A 223 4.82 -13.84 21.49
CA VAL A 223 4.14 -14.59 22.54
C VAL A 223 4.98 -15.79 23.00
N ARG A 224 5.64 -16.50 22.08
CA ARG A 224 6.57 -17.60 22.45
C ARG A 224 7.76 -17.08 23.26
N ALA A 225 8.36 -15.97 22.84
CA ALA A 225 9.49 -15.39 23.55
C ALA A 225 9.12 -15.02 24.99
N VAL A 226 7.95 -14.42 25.20
CA VAL A 226 7.44 -14.13 26.56
C VAL A 226 7.12 -15.39 27.35
N ALA A 227 6.45 -16.36 26.73
CA ALA A 227 6.08 -17.61 27.41
C ALA A 227 7.30 -18.35 27.97
N LEU A 228 8.41 -18.38 27.22
CA LEU A 228 9.66 -18.98 27.69
C LEU A 228 10.28 -18.23 28.87
N ARG A 229 10.23 -16.89 28.89
CA ARG A 229 10.81 -16.10 30.00
C ARG A 229 9.99 -16.11 31.27
N ARG A 230 8.66 -16.25 31.18
CA ARG A 230 7.78 -16.29 32.36
C ARG A 230 7.85 -17.61 33.12
N GLN A 231 8.37 -18.68 32.50
CA GLN A 231 8.39 -20.05 33.07
C GLN A 231 7.03 -20.53 33.63
N GLN A 232 5.93 -19.99 33.08
CA GLN A 232 4.56 -20.32 33.48
C GLN A 232 3.98 -21.47 32.64
N ASP A 233 2.81 -21.98 33.06
CA ASP A 233 2.07 -23.00 32.31
C ASP A 233 1.91 -22.56 30.83
N PRO A 234 2.35 -23.38 29.85
CA PRO A 234 2.15 -23.13 28.41
C PRO A 234 0.70 -22.84 28.00
N LYS A 235 -0.29 -23.16 28.84
CA LYS A 235 -1.71 -22.87 28.62
C LYS A 235 -2.16 -21.50 29.10
N THR A 236 -1.29 -20.71 29.72
CA THR A 236 -1.63 -19.35 30.14
C THR A 236 -1.91 -18.49 28.91
N GLU A 237 -3.14 -18.00 28.79
CA GLU A 237 -3.50 -17.10 27.69
C GLU A 237 -2.77 -15.76 27.84
N LEU A 238 -2.07 -15.37 26.77
CA LEU A 238 -1.32 -14.12 26.68
C LEU A 238 -2.02 -13.22 25.67
N GLY A 239 -2.55 -12.09 26.13
CA GLY A 239 -3.10 -11.07 25.26
C GLY A 239 -2.03 -10.13 24.69
N VAL A 240 -2.46 -9.12 23.95
CA VAL A 240 -1.60 -8.05 23.43
C VAL A 240 -1.94 -6.69 24.03
N LEU A 241 -0.95 -5.81 24.09
CA LEU A 241 -1.18 -4.38 24.27
C LEU A 241 -1.21 -3.73 22.88
N GLY A 242 -2.12 -2.80 22.65
CA GLY A 242 -2.24 -2.08 21.38
C GLY A 242 -2.78 -0.68 21.55
N ILE A 243 -3.21 -0.07 20.44
CA ILE A 243 -3.77 1.28 20.41
C ILE A 243 -5.17 1.19 19.80
N LYS A 244 -6.15 1.90 20.36
CA LYS A 244 -7.52 1.90 19.83
C LYS A 244 -7.54 2.44 18.40
N GLY A 245 -8.34 1.82 17.55
CA GLY A 245 -8.39 2.07 16.11
C GLY A 245 -7.28 1.39 15.29
N SER A 246 -6.37 0.63 15.90
CA SER A 246 -5.36 -0.11 15.13
C SER A 246 -5.95 -1.26 14.33
N TYR A 247 -5.41 -1.50 13.14
CA TYR A 247 -5.80 -2.56 12.24
C TYR A 247 -4.58 -3.37 11.80
N HIS A 248 -4.64 -4.69 11.97
CA HIS A 248 -3.51 -5.58 11.71
C HIS A 248 -3.81 -6.68 10.69
N GLY A 249 -5.03 -6.71 10.12
CA GLY A 249 -5.43 -7.70 9.13
C GLY A 249 -6.71 -8.47 9.48
N ASP A 250 -7.15 -9.30 8.53
CA ASP A 250 -8.46 -9.98 8.60
C ASP A 250 -8.38 -11.46 8.96
N THR A 251 -7.17 -12.04 9.07
CA THR A 251 -7.03 -13.40 9.62
C THR A 251 -7.23 -13.36 11.14
N ILE A 252 -7.71 -14.45 11.72
CA ILE A 252 -8.22 -14.43 13.11
C ILE A 252 -7.18 -14.04 14.14
N GLY A 253 -5.92 -14.47 13.99
CA GLY A 253 -4.87 -14.04 14.93
C GLY A 253 -4.56 -12.55 14.84
N ALA A 254 -4.58 -11.99 13.63
CA ALA A 254 -4.39 -10.57 13.41
C ALA A 254 -5.60 -9.75 13.91
N MET A 255 -6.82 -10.24 13.67
CA MET A 255 -8.06 -9.62 14.09
C MET A 255 -8.22 -9.62 15.62
N ASP A 256 -7.84 -10.70 16.30
CA ASP A 256 -7.85 -10.81 17.78
C ASP A 256 -6.85 -9.84 18.46
N ALA A 257 -5.89 -9.30 17.69
CA ALA A 257 -4.96 -8.25 18.12
C ALA A 257 -5.50 -6.82 17.91
N CYS A 258 -6.70 -6.68 17.34
CA CYS A 258 -7.43 -5.42 17.20
C CYS A 258 -8.55 -5.33 18.24
N GLU A 259 -8.93 -4.10 18.60
CA GLU A 259 -10.14 -3.88 19.40
C GLU A 259 -11.41 -4.23 18.62
N GLY A 260 -12.50 -4.46 19.34
CA GLY A 260 -13.82 -4.66 18.77
C GLY A 260 -14.28 -3.43 17.99
N GLY A 261 -14.76 -3.64 16.76
CA GLY A 261 -15.17 -2.58 15.85
C GLY A 261 -15.89 -3.09 14.62
N VAL A 262 -16.12 -2.21 13.64
CA VAL A 262 -16.91 -2.52 12.44
C VAL A 262 -16.32 -3.66 11.59
N TYR A 263 -15.00 -3.86 11.65
CA TYR A 263 -14.29 -4.88 10.86
C TYR A 263 -14.47 -6.30 11.41
N ASN A 264 -14.80 -6.46 12.69
CA ASN A 264 -14.84 -7.76 13.37
C ASN A 264 -16.17 -8.04 14.11
N ALA A 265 -17.10 -7.07 14.13
CA ALA A 265 -18.41 -7.21 14.78
C ALA A 265 -19.26 -8.36 14.24
N SER A 266 -19.09 -8.73 12.97
CA SER A 266 -19.80 -9.83 12.31
C SER A 266 -18.90 -11.05 12.06
N VAL A 267 -17.96 -11.31 12.96
CA VAL A 267 -17.02 -12.43 12.88
C VAL A 267 -17.15 -13.27 14.15
N GLU A 268 -17.92 -14.37 14.09
CA GLU A 268 -18.45 -15.09 15.28
C GLU A 268 -17.37 -15.66 16.21
N TRP A 269 -16.18 -15.95 15.69
CA TRP A 269 -15.04 -16.49 16.42
C TRP A 269 -13.99 -15.44 16.83
N HIS A 270 -14.19 -14.15 16.52
CA HIS A 270 -13.30 -13.09 16.99
C HIS A 270 -13.35 -12.97 18.52
N ARG A 271 -12.19 -12.76 19.14
CA ARG A 271 -12.04 -12.47 20.56
C ARG A 271 -11.07 -11.33 20.75
N GLU A 272 -11.46 -10.31 21.50
CA GLU A 272 -10.57 -9.23 21.92
C GLU A 272 -9.51 -9.75 22.90
N ARG A 273 -8.37 -10.22 22.39
CA ARG A 273 -7.28 -10.78 23.20
C ARG A 273 -6.28 -9.71 23.58
N GLY A 274 -6.74 -8.58 24.13
CA GLY A 274 -5.83 -7.48 24.39
C GLY A 274 -6.40 -6.29 25.13
N TYR A 275 -5.54 -5.31 25.37
CA TYR A 275 -5.92 -3.99 25.85
C TYR A 275 -5.38 -2.93 24.91
N TRP A 276 -6.24 -2.01 24.52
CA TRP A 276 -5.90 -0.95 23.57
C TRP A 276 -6.00 0.41 24.28
N PHE A 277 -4.92 1.18 24.22
CA PHE A 277 -4.87 2.53 24.77
C PHE A 277 -5.52 3.54 23.83
N ASP A 278 -6.28 4.49 24.38
CA ASP A 278 -6.82 5.61 23.61
C ASP A 278 -5.67 6.54 23.15
N PRO A 279 -5.41 6.68 21.85
CA PRO A 279 -4.28 7.48 21.38
C PRO A 279 -4.60 8.97 21.39
N PRO A 280 -3.66 9.82 21.86
CA PRO A 280 -3.60 11.22 21.46
C PRO A 280 -3.35 11.33 19.94
N THR A 281 -4.09 12.19 19.26
CA THR A 281 -3.97 12.37 17.80
C THR A 281 -3.37 13.72 17.42
N VAL A 282 -2.77 13.79 16.24
CA VAL A 282 -2.13 14.97 15.66
C VAL A 282 -2.95 15.43 14.47
N GLY A 283 -3.21 16.73 14.39
CA GLY A 283 -3.90 17.32 13.25
C GLY A 283 -3.68 18.83 13.15
N VAL A 284 -3.97 19.36 11.97
CA VAL A 284 -4.01 20.80 11.70
C VAL A 284 -5.47 21.25 11.69
N HIS A 285 -5.79 22.20 12.55
CA HIS A 285 -7.12 22.79 12.69
C HIS A 285 -7.01 24.30 12.55
N ASP A 286 -7.74 24.89 11.61
CA ASP A 286 -7.73 26.34 11.37
C ASP A 286 -6.31 26.90 11.22
N GLY A 287 -5.46 26.18 10.47
CA GLY A 287 -4.06 26.51 10.24
C GLY A 287 -3.11 26.26 11.42
N VAL A 288 -3.58 25.68 12.52
CA VAL A 288 -2.77 25.44 13.72
C VAL A 288 -2.51 23.94 13.91
N ALA A 289 -1.24 23.55 13.97
CA ALA A 289 -0.85 22.20 14.35
C ALA A 289 -1.13 21.98 15.84
N GLN A 290 -1.83 20.89 16.17
CA GLN A 290 -2.18 20.57 17.55
C GLN A 290 -2.26 19.07 17.79
N ILE A 291 -2.20 18.73 19.08
CA ILE A 291 -2.43 17.38 19.60
C ILE A 291 -3.77 17.38 20.33
N THR A 292 -4.60 16.38 20.09
CA THR A 292 -5.88 16.16 20.77
C THR A 292 -5.76 14.93 21.65
N ILE A 293 -5.90 15.11 22.97
CA ILE A 293 -5.79 14.05 23.97
C ILE A 293 -7.21 13.66 24.42
N PRO A 294 -7.62 12.39 24.27
CA PRO A 294 -8.87 11.89 24.83
C PRO A 294 -8.90 12.04 26.36
N ASN A 295 -10.00 12.54 26.94
CA ASN A 295 -10.14 12.67 28.38
C ASN A 295 -11.60 12.48 28.81
N GLY A 296 -12.06 11.23 29.00
CA GLY A 296 -13.30 10.81 29.68
C GLY A 296 -14.61 11.55 29.33
N SER A 297 -14.71 12.84 29.70
CA SER A 297 -15.81 13.77 29.45
C SER A 297 -15.56 14.76 28.29
N GLY A 298 -14.46 14.66 27.54
CA GLY A 298 -14.12 15.51 26.39
C GLY A 298 -12.73 15.25 25.82
N ALA A 299 -12.15 16.23 25.13
CA ALA A 299 -10.79 16.17 24.61
C ALA A 299 -10.00 17.44 25.00
N ARG A 300 -8.72 17.27 25.35
CA ARG A 300 -7.81 18.38 25.66
C ARG A 300 -6.89 18.62 24.47
N THR A 301 -6.84 19.85 23.98
CA THR A 301 -5.97 20.23 22.86
C THR A 301 -4.70 20.93 23.32
N HIS A 302 -3.59 20.65 22.64
CA HIS A 302 -2.30 21.29 22.85
C HIS A 302 -1.79 21.83 21.52
N LYS A 303 -1.64 23.15 21.40
CA LYS A 303 -1.18 23.83 20.18
C LYS A 303 0.34 23.82 20.09
N PHE A 304 0.85 23.67 18.87
CA PHE A 304 2.27 23.68 18.54
C PHE A 304 2.55 24.68 17.42
N PRO A 305 3.77 25.24 17.35
CA PRO A 305 4.15 26.17 16.30
C PRO A 305 4.23 25.52 14.91
N SER A 306 4.49 24.21 14.84
CA SER A 306 4.53 23.42 13.61
C SER A 306 4.30 21.94 13.89
N ILE A 307 3.97 21.17 12.85
CA ILE A 307 3.97 19.71 12.86
C ILE A 307 5.37 19.20 13.24
N ALA A 308 6.44 19.81 12.72
CA ALA A 308 7.79 19.37 13.06
C ALA A 308 8.10 19.49 14.57
N ALA A 309 7.56 20.50 15.26
CA ALA A 309 7.67 20.61 16.71
C ALA A 309 6.92 19.50 17.47
N ILE A 310 5.83 18.95 16.90
CA ILE A 310 5.16 17.76 17.44
C ILE A 310 6.05 16.53 17.23
N TYR A 311 6.67 16.37 16.05
CA TYR A 311 7.48 15.19 15.74
C TYR A 311 8.91 15.23 16.31
N ASP A 312 9.32 16.33 16.96
CA ASP A 312 10.56 16.38 17.74
C ASP A 312 10.37 15.65 19.09
N VAL A 313 10.32 14.32 19.01
CA VAL A 313 10.12 13.44 20.18
C VAL A 313 11.22 13.65 21.22
N ASN A 314 12.48 13.78 20.79
CA ASN A 314 13.62 13.90 21.70
C ASN A 314 13.52 15.12 22.61
N SER A 315 13.19 16.28 22.05
CA SER A 315 12.98 17.50 22.86
C SER A 315 11.75 17.39 23.76
N ARG A 316 10.78 16.53 23.41
CA ARG A 316 9.52 16.36 24.14
C ARG A 316 9.56 15.29 25.24
N LEU A 317 10.52 14.38 25.27
CA LEU A 317 10.58 13.23 26.20
C LEU A 317 10.60 13.59 27.70
N ASN A 318 11.12 14.77 28.03
CA ASN A 318 11.25 15.27 29.41
C ASN A 318 10.21 16.35 29.76
N THR A 319 9.17 16.50 28.94
CA THR A 319 8.11 17.49 29.17
C THR A 319 7.07 16.99 30.19
N PRO A 320 6.28 17.90 30.81
CA PRO A 320 5.17 17.50 31.67
C PRO A 320 4.17 16.55 30.98
N LEU A 321 3.97 16.71 29.66
CA LEU A 321 3.09 15.85 28.89
C LEU A 321 3.62 14.42 28.79
N ALA A 322 4.92 14.24 28.51
CA ALA A 322 5.55 12.92 28.50
C ALA A 322 5.45 12.22 29.86
N ASN A 323 5.63 12.98 30.95
CA ASN A 323 5.49 12.47 32.31
C ASN A 323 4.05 12.06 32.62
N ALA A 324 3.06 12.80 32.12
CA ALA A 324 1.65 12.44 32.26
C ALA A 324 1.34 11.14 31.52
N TYR A 325 1.77 11.00 30.25
CA TYR A 325 1.60 9.75 29.50
C TYR A 325 2.26 8.56 30.20
N ARG A 326 3.51 8.71 30.65
CA ARG A 326 4.24 7.63 31.34
C ARG A 326 3.51 7.18 32.60
N LYS A 327 3.03 8.13 33.39
CA LYS A 327 2.27 7.86 34.61
C LYS A 327 0.96 7.12 34.30
N GLU A 328 0.16 7.62 33.37
CA GLU A 328 -1.14 7.04 33.02
C GLU A 328 -0.99 5.62 32.44
N ILE A 329 -0.02 5.43 31.53
CA ILE A 329 0.28 4.12 30.95
C ILE A 329 0.72 3.15 32.07
N ARG A 330 1.64 3.57 32.95
CA ARG A 330 2.14 2.72 34.03
C ARG A 330 1.05 2.31 35.01
N GLU A 331 0.25 3.27 35.48
CA GLU A 331 -0.89 3.02 36.37
C GLU A 331 -1.89 2.06 35.72
N LYS A 332 -2.12 2.20 34.41
CA LYS A 332 -3.02 1.29 33.70
C LYS A 332 -2.44 -0.13 33.59
N LEU A 333 -1.14 -0.27 33.29
CA LEU A 333 -0.47 -1.57 33.26
C LEU A 333 -0.49 -2.26 34.63
N GLU A 334 -0.28 -1.51 35.71
CA GLU A 334 -0.40 -2.03 37.09
C GLU A 334 -1.81 -2.57 37.35
N HIS A 335 -2.83 -1.80 37.03
CA HIS A 335 -4.22 -2.22 37.21
C HIS A 335 -4.58 -3.47 36.38
N LEU A 336 -4.16 -3.52 35.11
CA LEU A 336 -4.42 -4.66 34.23
C LEU A 336 -3.70 -5.93 34.72
N THR A 337 -2.45 -5.82 35.16
CA THR A 337 -1.69 -6.99 35.67
C THR A 337 -2.18 -7.45 37.05
N GLN A 338 -2.58 -6.52 37.93
CA GLN A 338 -3.21 -6.84 39.23
C GLN A 338 -4.58 -7.50 39.09
N SER A 339 -5.33 -7.17 38.03
CA SER A 339 -6.59 -7.86 37.68
C SER A 339 -6.38 -9.23 37.03
N GLY A 340 -5.14 -9.73 36.98
CA GLY A 340 -4.81 -11.07 36.49
C GLY A 340 -4.59 -11.17 34.99
N ARG A 341 -4.61 -10.04 34.25
CA ARG A 341 -4.32 -10.06 32.82
C ARG A 341 -2.84 -10.29 32.56
N ALA A 342 -2.55 -11.10 31.55
CA ALA A 342 -1.19 -11.36 31.08
C ALA A 342 -1.06 -10.98 29.60
N PHE A 343 0.10 -10.45 29.25
CA PHE A 343 0.37 -9.92 27.91
C PHE A 343 1.64 -10.54 27.35
N GLY A 344 1.67 -10.75 26.02
CA GLY A 344 2.78 -11.35 25.28
C GLY A 344 3.46 -10.43 24.28
N ALA A 345 2.87 -9.27 23.97
CA ALA A 345 3.42 -8.31 23.02
C ALA A 345 2.83 -6.91 23.23
N LEU A 346 3.56 -5.88 22.81
CA LEU A 346 3.00 -4.59 22.39
C LEU A 346 2.97 -4.57 20.86
N VAL A 347 1.81 -4.31 20.26
CA VAL A 347 1.64 -4.22 18.80
C VAL A 347 1.11 -2.84 18.46
N ILE A 348 1.80 -2.10 17.59
CA ILE A 348 1.36 -0.78 17.15
C ILE A 348 1.52 -0.64 15.64
N GLU A 349 0.58 0.06 15.00
CA GLU A 349 0.83 0.75 13.74
C GLU A 349 1.58 2.06 14.07
N PRO A 350 2.85 2.22 13.67
CA PRO A 350 3.60 3.41 14.02
C PRO A 350 3.09 4.65 13.28
N ILE A 351 2.91 5.76 14.01
CA ILE A 351 2.53 7.10 13.53
C ILE A 351 1.12 7.23 12.95
N VAL A 352 0.66 6.33 12.08
CA VAL A 352 -0.65 6.45 11.43
C VAL A 352 -1.42 5.13 11.52
N LEU A 353 -2.60 5.18 12.13
CA LEU A 353 -3.58 4.09 12.11
C LEU A 353 -4.39 4.20 10.82
N GLY A 354 -4.12 3.32 9.85
CA GLY A 354 -4.65 3.46 8.49
C GLY A 354 -6.16 3.21 8.43
N ALA A 355 -6.57 1.96 8.64
CA ALA A 355 -7.97 1.54 8.52
C ALA A 355 -8.87 2.08 9.65
N GLY A 356 -8.26 2.52 10.76
CA GLY A 356 -8.92 3.24 11.84
C GLY A 356 -9.41 4.65 11.49
N GLY A 357 -9.16 5.13 10.26
CA GLY A 357 -9.61 6.43 9.78
C GLY A 357 -8.48 7.43 9.55
N MET A 358 -7.30 6.97 9.11
CA MET A 358 -6.12 7.82 8.91
C MET A 358 -5.79 8.65 10.16
N LEU A 359 -5.79 8.01 11.33
CA LEU A 359 -5.53 8.67 12.60
C LEU A 359 -4.02 8.82 12.80
N PHE A 360 -3.52 10.05 12.76
CA PHE A 360 -2.12 10.34 13.05
C PHE A 360 -1.95 10.41 14.56
N VAL A 361 -1.18 9.48 15.13
CA VAL A 361 -0.96 9.37 16.58
C VAL A 361 0.21 10.25 16.99
N ASP A 362 0.13 10.86 18.18
CA ASP A 362 1.25 11.60 18.74
C ASP A 362 2.50 10.69 18.87
N PRO A 363 3.61 10.98 18.16
CA PRO A 363 4.81 10.15 18.23
C PRO A 363 5.42 10.13 19.64
N LEU A 364 5.22 11.17 20.45
CA LEU A 364 5.64 11.17 21.85
C LEU A 364 4.90 10.10 22.65
N PHE A 365 3.58 9.95 22.44
CA PHE A 365 2.78 8.96 23.15
C PHE A 365 3.23 7.54 22.81
N GLN A 366 3.38 7.22 21.52
CA GLN A 366 3.85 5.89 21.10
C GLN A 366 5.25 5.60 21.63
N ARG A 367 6.16 6.60 21.60
CA ARG A 367 7.49 6.45 22.19
C ARG A 367 7.42 6.15 23.69
N VAL A 368 6.67 6.94 24.46
CA VAL A 368 6.51 6.73 25.90
C VAL A 368 5.86 5.38 26.21
N LEU A 369 4.90 4.93 25.39
CA LEU A 369 4.29 3.60 25.51
C LEU A 369 5.33 2.49 25.34
N VAL A 370 6.16 2.57 24.29
CA VAL A 370 7.26 1.61 24.05
C VAL A 370 8.23 1.59 25.23
N ASP A 371 8.69 2.75 25.68
CA ASP A 371 9.65 2.85 26.79
C ASP A 371 9.04 2.30 28.10
N THR A 372 7.81 2.70 28.42
CA THR A 372 7.12 2.26 29.65
C THR A 372 6.89 0.74 29.65
N VAL A 373 6.50 0.16 28.52
CA VAL A 373 6.34 -1.30 28.40
C VAL A 373 7.69 -2.00 28.62
N ARG A 374 8.77 -1.49 28.03
CA ARG A 374 10.13 -2.06 28.20
C ARG A 374 10.64 -1.95 29.64
N GLU A 375 10.32 -0.87 30.32
CA GLU A 375 10.69 -0.61 31.71
C GLU A 375 9.85 -1.43 32.71
N SER A 376 8.68 -1.94 32.31
CA SER A 376 7.73 -2.64 33.19
C SER A 376 7.95 -4.16 33.29
N SER A 377 9.21 -4.60 33.27
CA SER A 377 9.55 -6.05 33.38
C SER A 377 9.05 -6.67 34.69
N ASP A 378 8.99 -5.87 35.75
CA ASP A 378 8.44 -6.26 37.06
C ASP A 378 6.95 -6.62 37.00
N LEU A 379 6.18 -5.96 36.13
CA LEU A 379 4.75 -6.25 35.94
C LEU A 379 4.52 -7.52 35.13
N PHE A 380 5.32 -7.72 34.09
CA PHE A 380 5.12 -8.83 33.14
C PHE A 380 5.78 -10.14 33.59
N LYS A 381 6.65 -10.08 34.61
CA LYS A 381 7.43 -11.21 35.14
C LYS A 381 8.33 -11.82 34.07
N THR A 382 8.97 -10.96 33.29
CA THR A 382 9.92 -11.33 32.24
C THR A 382 11.33 -10.98 32.71
N GLU A 383 12.06 -11.99 33.19
CA GLU A 383 13.45 -11.79 33.63
C GLU A 383 14.39 -11.55 32.46
N LYS A 384 15.44 -10.76 32.67
CA LYS A 384 16.52 -10.59 31.70
C LYS A 384 17.43 -11.82 31.70
N LEU A 385 17.73 -12.32 30.52
CA LEU A 385 18.61 -13.43 30.20
C LEU A 385 20.07 -12.98 30.02
N GLY A 386 20.34 -11.67 29.93
CA GLY A 386 21.70 -11.12 29.86
C GLY A 386 22.36 -11.28 28.49
N ILE A 387 21.56 -11.41 27.43
CA ILE A 387 22.02 -11.59 26.05
C ILE A 387 22.19 -10.20 25.39
N PRO A 388 23.22 -9.96 24.56
CA PRO A 388 23.30 -8.71 23.79
C PRO A 388 22.06 -8.52 22.90
N GLY A 389 21.49 -7.31 22.89
CA GLY A 389 20.28 -7.02 22.10
C GLY A 389 18.98 -7.59 22.70
N GLU A 390 18.99 -7.95 23.97
CA GLU A 390 17.82 -8.49 24.65
C GLU A 390 16.67 -7.47 24.75
N TRP A 391 15.46 -7.91 24.39
CA TRP A 391 14.23 -7.16 24.67
C TRP A 391 13.92 -7.13 26.18
N ALA A 392 13.26 -6.10 26.66
CA ALA A 392 12.83 -5.96 28.06
C ALA A 392 11.31 -5.74 28.13
N GLY A 393 10.69 -6.10 29.25
CA GLY A 393 9.24 -5.98 29.41
C GLY A 393 8.48 -6.96 28.52
N LEU A 394 7.99 -6.47 27.37
CA LEU A 394 7.37 -7.27 26.31
C LEU A 394 8.05 -6.97 24.97
N PRO A 395 8.13 -7.94 24.05
CA PRO A 395 8.50 -7.69 22.66
C PRO A 395 7.59 -6.64 22.02
N VAL A 396 8.20 -5.69 21.33
CA VAL A 396 7.51 -4.61 20.60
C VAL A 396 7.44 -4.95 19.12
N ILE A 397 6.23 -5.00 18.59
CA ILE A 397 5.92 -5.24 17.18
C ILE A 397 5.54 -3.92 16.53
N PHE A 398 6.29 -3.52 15.51
CA PHE A 398 5.89 -2.44 14.61
C PHE A 398 5.22 -3.03 13.37
N ASP A 399 3.93 -2.78 13.24
CA ASP A 399 3.18 -3.06 12.03
C ASP A 399 3.43 -1.93 11.01
N GLU A 400 4.47 -2.12 10.18
CA GLU A 400 4.83 -1.20 9.10
C GLU A 400 4.22 -1.62 7.76
N VAL A 401 3.18 -2.47 7.76
CA VAL A 401 2.48 -2.87 6.53
C VAL A 401 1.95 -1.64 5.80
N PHE A 402 1.45 -0.64 6.53
CA PHE A 402 1.00 0.62 5.95
C PHE A 402 2.12 1.67 5.85
N THR A 403 2.83 1.93 6.95
CA THR A 403 3.65 3.14 7.12
C THR A 403 5.09 3.00 6.69
N GLY A 404 5.59 1.77 6.52
CA GLY A 404 6.97 1.51 6.13
C GLY A 404 7.31 1.94 4.70
N LEU A 405 8.59 1.87 4.38
CA LEU A 405 9.13 2.04 3.03
C LEU A 405 8.72 3.37 2.38
N HIS A 406 8.92 4.47 3.13
CA HIS A 406 8.70 5.84 2.68
C HIS A 406 7.23 6.28 2.51
N ARG A 407 6.22 5.46 2.85
CA ARG A 407 4.80 5.86 2.73
C ARG A 407 4.53 7.22 3.38
N ILE A 408 5.02 7.39 4.61
CA ILE A 408 4.82 8.61 5.41
C ILE A 408 6.08 9.47 5.50
N GLY A 409 7.02 9.30 4.57
CA GLY A 409 8.24 10.09 4.45
C GLY A 409 9.52 9.29 4.72
N PRO A 410 9.91 9.05 5.99
CA PRO A 410 11.11 8.25 6.32
C PRO A 410 11.03 6.80 5.84
N LEU A 411 12.19 6.13 5.71
CA LEU A 411 12.26 4.72 5.31
C LEU A 411 11.50 3.80 6.28
N THR A 412 11.58 4.11 7.57
CA THR A 412 10.82 3.45 8.65
C THR A 412 10.36 4.53 9.64
N PRO A 413 9.13 4.45 10.18
CA PRO A 413 8.66 5.33 11.24
C PRO A 413 9.43 5.19 12.56
N ALA A 414 10.25 4.14 12.73
CA ALA A 414 11.15 4.01 13.88
C ALA A 414 12.08 5.22 14.04
N LEU A 415 12.42 5.89 12.93
CA LEU A 415 13.20 7.13 12.92
C LEU A 415 12.42 8.31 13.52
N MET A 416 11.10 8.39 13.30
CA MET A 416 10.24 9.42 13.89
C MET A 416 10.02 9.20 15.39
N LEU A 417 9.85 7.93 15.80
CA LEU A 417 9.66 7.57 17.21
C LEU A 417 10.98 7.62 18.02
N GLY A 418 12.12 7.51 17.33
CA GLY A 418 13.43 7.31 17.93
C GLY A 418 13.58 5.97 18.67
N ALA A 419 12.66 5.03 18.46
CA ALA A 419 12.62 3.72 19.11
C ALA A 419 12.55 2.62 18.06
N LYS A 420 13.33 1.56 18.26
CA LYS A 420 13.38 0.40 17.37
C LYS A 420 12.43 -0.69 17.88
N PRO A 421 11.79 -1.48 17.00
CA PRO A 421 11.03 -2.65 17.40
C PRO A 421 11.92 -3.84 17.72
N ASP A 422 11.32 -4.90 18.26
CA ASP A 422 11.91 -6.24 18.35
C ASP A 422 11.49 -7.12 17.16
N ILE A 423 10.31 -6.82 16.59
CA ILE A 423 9.74 -7.45 15.40
C ILE A 423 9.09 -6.37 14.51
N GLY A 424 9.31 -6.42 13.20
CA GLY A 424 8.78 -5.46 12.23
C GLY A 424 8.06 -6.17 11.08
N VAL A 425 6.92 -5.65 10.65
CA VAL A 425 6.06 -6.29 9.63
C VAL A 425 5.96 -5.41 8.39
N TYR A 426 6.18 -5.98 7.20
CA TYR A 426 6.21 -5.25 5.92
C TYR A 426 5.40 -5.98 4.86
N ALA A 427 4.56 -5.25 4.10
CA ALA A 427 3.85 -5.73 2.92
C ALA A 427 3.56 -4.53 2.00
N LYS A 428 2.42 -4.51 1.28
CA LYS A 428 1.96 -3.39 0.44
C LYS A 428 3.05 -2.81 -0.47
N ILE A 429 3.64 -1.67 -0.10
CA ILE A 429 4.72 -0.99 -0.86
C ILE A 429 5.92 -1.90 -1.11
N LEU A 430 6.13 -2.93 -0.28
CA LEU A 430 7.23 -3.89 -0.41
C LEU A 430 7.42 -4.38 -1.85
N THR A 431 6.33 -4.67 -2.57
CA THR A 431 6.36 -5.14 -3.96
C THR A 431 5.91 -4.08 -4.97
N GLY A 432 5.82 -2.82 -4.55
CA GLY A 432 5.36 -1.70 -5.36
C GLY A 432 3.94 -1.86 -5.90
N GLY A 433 3.10 -2.69 -5.27
CA GLY A 433 1.72 -2.95 -5.68
C GLY A 433 1.56 -3.89 -6.88
N VAL A 434 2.59 -4.68 -7.22
CA VAL A 434 2.56 -5.59 -8.40
C VAL A 434 2.12 -7.01 -8.06
N VAL A 435 2.56 -7.55 -6.93
CA VAL A 435 2.28 -8.95 -6.53
C VAL A 435 2.27 -9.10 -5.00
N PRO A 436 1.45 -9.97 -4.40
CA PRO A 436 1.48 -10.21 -2.95
C PRO A 436 2.82 -10.77 -2.47
N LEU A 437 3.33 -10.22 -1.38
CA LEU A 437 4.42 -10.75 -0.57
C LEU A 437 4.44 -9.95 0.74
N SER A 438 4.80 -10.60 1.84
CA SER A 438 5.12 -9.93 3.09
C SER A 438 6.39 -10.47 3.73
N ALA A 439 6.94 -9.68 4.64
CA ALA A 439 8.11 -10.04 5.43
C ALA A 439 7.92 -9.62 6.90
N THR A 440 8.29 -10.52 7.81
CA THR A 440 8.40 -10.27 9.24
C THR A 440 9.87 -10.31 9.62
N LEU A 441 10.43 -9.17 10.00
CA LEU A 441 11.80 -9.03 10.49
C LEU A 441 11.84 -9.22 12.00
N ALA A 442 12.89 -9.86 12.51
CA ALA A 442 13.06 -10.08 13.95
C ALA A 442 14.53 -9.95 14.39
N THR A 443 14.74 -9.58 15.65
CA THR A 443 16.05 -9.64 16.31
C THR A 443 16.50 -11.08 16.52
N ASP A 444 17.81 -11.31 16.66
CA ASP A 444 18.35 -12.64 16.98
C ASP A 444 17.90 -13.13 18.37
N CYS A 445 17.60 -12.20 19.29
CA CYS A 445 17.02 -12.52 20.59
C CYS A 445 15.62 -13.14 20.46
N ILE A 446 14.79 -12.67 19.54
CA ILE A 446 13.48 -13.29 19.26
C ILE A 446 13.67 -14.64 18.56
N PHE A 447 14.58 -14.73 17.59
CA PHE A 447 14.89 -15.99 16.91
C PHE A 447 15.38 -17.08 17.88
N SER A 448 16.16 -16.71 18.88
CA SER A 448 16.68 -17.61 19.92
C SER A 448 15.58 -18.28 20.77
N ALA A 449 14.36 -17.74 20.80
CA ALA A 449 13.20 -18.39 21.43
C ALA A 449 12.75 -19.67 20.70
N PHE A 450 13.17 -19.86 19.45
CA PHE A 450 12.86 -21.02 18.60
C PHE A 450 14.11 -21.82 18.21
N ASN A 451 15.30 -21.27 18.46
CA ASN A 451 16.56 -21.87 18.10
C ASN A 451 17.54 -21.80 19.28
N PHE A 452 17.62 -22.87 20.05
CA PHE A 452 18.48 -23.00 21.23
C PHE A 452 19.07 -24.42 21.32
N PRO A 453 20.18 -24.61 22.07
CA PRO A 453 20.79 -25.94 22.23
C PRO A 453 19.79 -26.98 22.78
N GLY A 454 19.65 -28.10 22.08
CA GLY A 454 18.72 -29.17 22.46
C GLY A 454 17.26 -28.97 22.03
N ALA A 455 16.96 -27.89 21.29
CA ALA A 455 15.64 -27.67 20.70
C ALA A 455 15.23 -28.84 19.78
N LYS A 456 13.94 -29.19 19.80
CA LYS A 456 13.33 -30.21 18.94
C LYS A 456 12.60 -29.53 17.78
N LYS A 457 12.23 -30.32 16.76
CA LYS A 457 11.43 -29.81 15.63
C LYS A 457 10.14 -29.10 16.06
N ILE A 458 9.52 -29.52 17.15
CA ILE A 458 8.30 -28.90 17.70
C ILE A 458 8.53 -27.54 18.35
N ASP A 459 9.78 -27.22 18.72
CA ASP A 459 10.16 -25.93 19.30
C ASP A 459 10.42 -24.86 18.23
N ALA A 460 10.53 -25.27 16.96
CA ALA A 460 10.64 -24.35 15.84
C ALA A 460 9.34 -23.56 15.63
N LEU A 461 9.41 -22.45 14.90
CA LEU A 461 8.23 -21.71 14.47
C LEU A 461 7.51 -22.52 13.38
N LEU A 462 6.52 -23.33 13.80
CA LEU A 462 5.69 -24.14 12.90
C LEU A 462 4.60 -23.28 12.23
N HIS A 463 5.03 -22.30 11.45
CA HIS A 463 4.21 -21.47 10.57
C HIS A 463 4.83 -21.54 9.18
N GLY A 464 4.03 -21.76 8.14
CA GLY A 464 4.51 -21.68 6.77
C GLY A 464 3.36 -21.71 5.78
N HIS A 465 3.58 -21.04 4.65
CA HIS A 465 2.69 -21.00 3.49
C HIS A 465 3.31 -21.77 2.34
N SER A 466 2.49 -22.34 1.46
CA SER A 466 2.98 -23.00 0.25
C SER A 466 3.84 -22.06 -0.61
N TYR A 467 3.50 -20.76 -0.65
CA TYR A 467 4.20 -19.73 -1.41
C TYR A 467 5.21 -18.89 -0.60
N SER A 468 5.59 -19.35 0.61
CA SER A 468 6.58 -18.64 1.43
C SER A 468 7.83 -18.31 0.62
N ALA A 469 8.21 -17.03 0.60
CA ALA A 469 9.35 -16.51 -0.16
C ALA A 469 9.32 -16.81 -1.68
N HIS A 470 8.14 -16.81 -2.32
CA HIS A 470 8.08 -17.14 -3.75
C HIS A 470 9.00 -16.24 -4.61
N PRO A 471 9.80 -16.81 -5.55
CA PRO A 471 10.84 -16.07 -6.26
C PRO A 471 10.36 -14.83 -7.02
N ILE A 472 9.12 -14.83 -7.52
CA ILE A 472 8.52 -13.72 -8.27
C ILE A 472 8.36 -12.51 -7.36
N GLY A 473 7.71 -12.68 -6.21
CA GLY A 473 7.51 -11.63 -5.23
C GLY A 473 8.83 -11.09 -4.71
N CYS A 474 9.78 -11.97 -4.39
CA CYS A 474 11.07 -11.53 -3.87
C CYS A 474 11.89 -10.72 -4.89
N ALA A 475 11.82 -11.09 -6.17
CA ALA A 475 12.47 -10.35 -7.25
C ALA A 475 11.81 -8.99 -7.48
N VAL A 476 10.48 -8.94 -7.50
CA VAL A 476 9.70 -7.70 -7.62
C VAL A 476 9.99 -6.76 -6.44
N ALA A 477 10.00 -7.27 -5.21
CA ALA A 477 10.31 -6.48 -4.03
C ALA A 477 11.75 -5.94 -4.06
N SER A 478 12.73 -6.74 -4.51
CA SER A 478 14.11 -6.26 -4.68
C SER A 478 14.19 -5.13 -5.73
N ALA A 479 13.45 -5.25 -6.83
CA ALA A 479 13.35 -4.21 -7.85
C ALA A 479 12.64 -2.95 -7.32
N ALA A 480 11.59 -3.11 -6.51
CA ALA A 480 10.92 -2.01 -5.81
C ALA A 480 11.88 -1.28 -4.87
N MET A 481 12.69 -1.99 -4.08
CA MET A 481 13.71 -1.38 -3.22
C MET A 481 14.80 -0.63 -4.01
N ASP A 482 15.14 -1.06 -5.22
CA ASP A 482 16.05 -0.31 -6.08
C ASP A 482 15.38 0.93 -6.68
N GLU A 483 14.08 0.88 -6.96
CA GLU A 483 13.31 2.05 -7.39
C GLU A 483 13.15 3.07 -6.25
N LEU A 484 12.95 2.64 -5.00
CA LEU A 484 12.97 3.55 -3.83
C LEU A 484 14.24 4.39 -3.79
N LYS A 485 15.41 3.79 -4.04
CA LYS A 485 16.70 4.50 -4.06
C LYS A 485 16.82 5.52 -5.20
N VAL A 486 16.10 5.31 -6.30
CA VAL A 486 16.06 6.25 -7.43
C VAL A 486 15.13 7.41 -7.08
N VAL A 487 13.91 7.11 -6.63
CA VAL A 487 12.89 8.11 -6.30
C VAL A 487 13.35 9.05 -5.19
N THR A 488 13.98 8.52 -4.14
CA THR A 488 14.49 9.31 -3.00
C THR A 488 15.63 10.27 -3.34
N LYS A 489 16.23 10.12 -4.53
CA LYS A 489 17.26 11.03 -5.08
C LYS A 489 16.73 11.92 -6.20
N GLY A 490 15.43 11.86 -6.48
CA GLY A 490 14.78 12.62 -7.54
C GLY A 490 14.54 14.07 -7.15
N GLN A 491 14.48 14.94 -8.15
CA GLN A 491 14.20 16.37 -7.96
C GLN A 491 12.85 16.61 -7.26
N GLU A 492 11.80 15.90 -7.64
CA GLU A 492 10.46 16.00 -7.03
C GLU A 492 10.48 15.73 -5.52
N TRP A 493 11.30 14.75 -5.11
CA TRP A 493 11.49 14.38 -3.71
C TRP A 493 12.20 15.50 -2.92
N GLU A 494 13.31 16.00 -3.46
CA GLU A 494 14.06 17.11 -2.85
C GLU A 494 13.21 18.39 -2.76
N GLU A 495 12.43 18.68 -3.79
CA GLU A 495 11.53 19.84 -3.83
C GLU A 495 10.40 19.72 -2.81
N ALA A 496 9.81 18.52 -2.63
CA ALA A 496 8.82 18.27 -1.59
C ALA A 496 9.36 18.54 -0.19
N ILE A 497 10.56 18.04 0.12
CA ILE A 497 11.24 18.31 1.39
C ILE A 497 11.52 19.81 1.54
N ARG A 498 11.98 20.48 0.47
CA ARG A 498 12.26 21.93 0.47
C ARG A 498 11.00 22.76 0.69
N ARG A 499 9.86 22.39 0.11
CA ARG A 499 8.56 23.08 0.35
C ARG A 499 8.17 23.03 1.84
N CYS A 500 8.52 21.95 2.52
CA CYS A 500 8.27 21.78 3.95
C CYS A 500 9.22 22.59 4.85
N SER A 501 10.20 23.34 4.33
CA SER A 501 11.16 24.11 5.16
C SER A 501 10.54 25.28 5.93
N ARG A 502 9.27 25.61 5.67
CA ARG A 502 8.53 26.73 6.26
C ARG A 502 7.09 26.35 6.59
N GLY A 503 6.37 27.23 7.28
CA GLY A 503 4.95 27.05 7.61
C GLY A 503 4.72 25.85 8.52
N LEU A 504 3.69 25.06 8.22
CA LEU A 504 3.23 23.92 9.03
C LEU A 504 4.32 22.88 9.33
N TYR A 505 5.39 22.77 8.53
CA TYR A 505 6.46 21.79 8.70
C TYR A 505 7.83 22.42 9.04
N ALA A 506 7.85 23.71 9.39
CA ALA A 506 9.09 24.41 9.72
C ALA A 506 9.81 23.75 10.90
N SER A 507 11.10 23.44 10.70
CA SER A 507 12.02 22.93 11.73
C SER A 507 13.38 23.60 11.59
N ASN A 508 14.04 23.86 12.72
CA ASN A 508 15.41 24.37 12.77
C ASN A 508 16.46 23.25 12.70
N ASP A 509 16.05 22.00 12.93
CA ASP A 509 16.92 20.83 12.93
C ASP A 509 16.23 19.71 12.15
N ARG A 510 16.66 19.48 10.91
CA ARG A 510 16.10 18.46 10.03
C ARG A 510 17.03 17.26 9.96
N ASN A 511 16.45 16.08 10.13
CA ASN A 511 17.11 14.78 10.07
C ASN A 511 16.23 13.78 9.28
N GLU A 512 16.69 12.55 9.14
CA GLU A 512 15.98 11.49 8.38
C GLU A 512 14.60 11.13 8.96
N GLY A 513 14.35 11.40 10.25
CA GLY A 513 13.06 11.19 10.91
C GLY A 513 12.14 12.41 10.88
N SER A 514 12.55 13.53 10.30
CA SER A 514 11.75 14.75 10.28
C SER A 514 10.50 14.62 9.39
N PRO A 515 9.35 15.17 9.78
CA PRO A 515 8.13 15.08 8.99
C PRO A 515 8.20 16.00 7.75
N TRP A 516 7.66 15.51 6.64
CA TRP A 516 7.46 16.24 5.40
C TRP A 516 6.37 15.52 4.58
N THR A 517 5.92 16.15 3.50
CA THR A 517 4.83 15.64 2.64
C THR A 517 5.04 16.02 1.17
N LEU A 518 4.52 15.22 0.25
CA LEU A 518 4.47 15.52 -1.19
C LEU A 518 3.42 16.60 -1.53
N TRP A 519 2.38 16.67 -0.71
CA TRP A 519 1.27 17.63 -0.80
C TRP A 519 1.73 19.04 -0.43
N ASP A 520 1.14 20.07 -1.02
CA ASP A 520 1.56 21.44 -0.73
C ASP A 520 1.17 21.86 0.70
N PRO A 521 2.11 22.36 1.54
CA PRO A 521 1.77 22.81 2.89
C PRO A 521 0.73 23.93 2.95
N SER A 522 0.68 24.82 1.95
CA SER A 522 -0.33 25.89 1.88
C SER A 522 -1.71 25.36 1.51
N PHE A 523 -1.79 24.29 0.71
CA PHE A 523 -3.03 23.56 0.48
C PHE A 523 -3.58 22.96 1.77
N ILE A 524 -2.73 22.27 2.55
CA ILE A 524 -3.13 21.67 3.83
C ILE A 524 -3.64 22.76 4.79
N GLU A 525 -2.92 23.87 4.89
CA GLU A 525 -3.32 25.01 5.70
C GLU A 525 -4.67 25.59 5.25
N ALA A 526 -4.88 25.79 3.94
CA ALA A 526 -6.11 26.33 3.38
C ALA A 526 -7.32 25.41 3.66
N VAL A 527 -7.18 24.10 3.40
CA VAL A 527 -8.24 23.12 3.67
C VAL A 527 -8.60 23.09 5.15
N SER A 528 -7.60 23.17 6.04
CA SER A 528 -7.84 23.16 7.50
C SER A 528 -8.65 24.35 8.02
N LYS A 529 -8.71 25.46 7.27
CA LYS A 529 -9.47 26.68 7.60
C LYS A 529 -10.91 26.64 7.06
N SER A 530 -11.27 25.65 6.24
CA SER A 530 -12.64 25.51 5.77
C SER A 530 -13.58 25.18 6.94
N LYS A 531 -14.74 25.83 6.99
CA LYS A 531 -15.78 25.55 8.00
C LYS A 531 -16.35 24.14 7.89
N ARG A 532 -16.16 23.47 6.75
CA ARG A 532 -16.61 22.09 6.51
C ARG A 532 -15.61 21.04 7.01
N VAL A 533 -14.39 21.45 7.34
CA VAL A 533 -13.31 20.57 7.74
C VAL A 533 -13.06 20.69 9.24
N GLU A 534 -12.99 19.54 9.90
CA GLU A 534 -12.64 19.47 11.31
C GLU A 534 -11.13 19.53 11.51
N GLN A 535 -10.41 18.68 10.78
CA GLN A 535 -8.97 18.56 10.83
C GLN A 535 -8.41 18.10 9.48
N THR A 536 -7.13 18.40 9.27
CA THR A 536 -6.34 17.87 8.16
C THR A 536 -5.00 17.39 8.66
N MET A 537 -4.38 16.45 7.94
CA MET A 537 -3.01 16.05 8.19
C MET A 537 -2.40 15.45 6.93
N ALA A 538 -1.09 15.59 6.77
CA ALA A 538 -0.38 14.93 5.68
C ALA A 538 1.04 14.50 6.11
N LEU A 539 1.49 13.37 5.59
CA LEU A 539 2.86 12.89 5.71
C LEU A 539 3.21 12.04 4.49
N GLY A 540 4.43 12.22 3.95
CA GLY A 540 4.89 11.51 2.77
C GLY A 540 3.88 11.61 1.63
N THR A 541 3.34 10.48 1.19
CA THR A 541 2.36 10.42 0.10
C THR A 541 0.91 10.59 0.56
N VAL A 542 0.65 10.67 1.85
CA VAL A 542 -0.69 10.60 2.44
C VAL A 542 -1.18 12.00 2.78
N PHE A 543 -2.39 12.33 2.32
CA PHE A 543 -3.17 13.47 2.80
C PHE A 543 -4.52 12.94 3.29
N ALA A 544 -4.97 13.40 4.45
CA ALA A 544 -6.27 13.07 4.99
C ALA A 544 -6.94 14.31 5.60
N MET A 545 -8.26 14.33 5.55
CA MET A 545 -9.09 15.33 6.23
C MET A 545 -10.37 14.69 6.78
N THR A 546 -10.80 15.17 7.93
CA THR A 546 -12.08 14.80 8.54
C THR A 546 -13.08 15.92 8.28
N LEU A 547 -14.26 15.58 7.77
CA LEU A 547 -15.35 16.54 7.53
C LEU A 547 -16.22 16.71 8.77
N ARG A 548 -16.75 17.93 9.00
CA ARG A 548 -17.71 18.20 10.09
C ARG A 548 -19.11 17.70 9.71
N GLY A 549 -19.75 16.91 10.57
CA GLY A 549 -21.10 16.38 10.33
C GLY A 549 -21.72 15.66 11.55
N ALA A 550 -23.05 15.48 11.55
CA ALA A 550 -23.86 15.14 12.74
C ALA A 550 -23.81 13.66 13.21
N GLU A 551 -23.23 12.75 12.42
CA GLU A 551 -23.01 11.36 12.79
C GLU A 551 -21.62 10.95 12.28
N GLY A 552 -20.60 11.10 13.13
CA GLY A 552 -19.22 10.69 12.83
C GLY A 552 -19.05 9.15 12.81
N GLY A 553 -17.96 8.67 12.23
CA GLY A 553 -17.63 7.23 12.17
C GLY A 553 -17.95 6.54 10.84
N TYR A 554 -17.71 5.24 10.75
CA TYR A 554 -17.67 4.45 9.50
C TYR A 554 -18.97 4.47 8.67
N GLN A 555 -20.12 4.75 9.28
CA GLN A 555 -21.43 4.80 8.60
C GLN A 555 -21.73 6.15 7.94
N SER A 556 -20.89 7.16 8.15
CA SER A 556 -21.09 8.49 7.58
C SER A 556 -20.93 8.47 6.06
N THR A 557 -21.90 9.04 5.32
CA THR A 557 -21.83 9.19 3.85
C THR A 557 -21.21 10.53 3.43
N ILE A 558 -20.94 11.43 4.37
CA ILE A 558 -20.53 12.82 4.08
C ILE A 558 -19.25 12.89 3.24
N ALA A 559 -18.29 11.99 3.51
CA ALA A 559 -17.05 11.91 2.76
C ALA A 559 -17.30 11.42 1.33
N GLN A 560 -18.21 10.45 1.15
CA GLN A 560 -18.56 9.92 -0.17
C GLN A 560 -19.23 10.99 -1.03
N ASP A 561 -20.15 11.75 -0.45
CA ASP A 561 -20.82 12.88 -1.11
C ASP A 561 -19.81 14.00 -1.48
N PHE A 562 -18.81 14.22 -0.61
CA PHE A 562 -17.74 15.16 -0.88
C PHE A 562 -16.86 14.73 -2.07
N ILE A 563 -16.49 13.45 -2.17
CA ILE A 563 -15.77 12.91 -3.33
C ILE A 563 -16.56 13.15 -4.62
N GLY A 564 -17.88 12.97 -4.60
CA GLY A 564 -18.76 13.30 -5.72
C GLY A 564 -18.67 14.79 -6.13
N SER A 565 -18.52 15.69 -5.15
CA SER A 565 -18.32 17.13 -5.41
C SER A 565 -16.94 17.45 -6.00
N VAL A 566 -15.89 16.76 -5.55
CA VAL A 566 -14.54 16.87 -6.12
C VAL A 566 -14.54 16.42 -7.58
N GLN A 567 -15.20 15.30 -7.88
CA GLN A 567 -15.30 14.78 -9.24
C GLN A 567 -16.04 15.74 -10.18
N LYS A 568 -17.11 16.40 -9.71
CA LYS A 568 -17.80 17.44 -10.48
C LYS A 568 -16.90 18.63 -10.81
N HIS A 569 -16.05 19.06 -9.86
CA HIS A 569 -15.11 20.16 -10.07
C HIS A 569 -14.01 19.82 -11.08
N LEU A 570 -13.49 18.59 -11.07
CA LEU A 570 -12.53 18.15 -12.08
C LEU A 570 -13.11 18.27 -13.50
N LEU A 571 -14.33 17.74 -13.68
CA LEU A 571 -15.02 17.78 -14.97
C LEU A 571 -15.37 19.21 -15.41
N ALA A 572 -15.79 20.07 -14.49
CA ALA A 572 -16.17 21.45 -14.79
C ALA A 572 -14.97 22.32 -15.24
N ASN A 573 -13.77 22.03 -14.74
CA ASN A 573 -12.55 22.76 -15.08
C ASN A 573 -11.85 22.24 -16.35
N GLY A 574 -12.48 21.33 -17.09
CA GLY A 574 -11.93 20.78 -18.33
C GLY A 574 -10.75 19.84 -18.13
N GLU A 575 -10.60 19.26 -16.93
CA GLU A 575 -9.60 18.21 -16.71
C GLU A 575 -10.08 16.91 -17.38
N ASP A 576 -9.27 16.34 -18.28
CA ASP A 576 -9.56 15.10 -19.01
C ASP A 576 -9.45 13.83 -18.13
N CYS A 577 -9.58 13.97 -16.80
CA CYS A 577 -9.50 12.85 -15.86
C CYS A 577 -10.55 12.92 -14.75
N SER A 578 -11.03 11.74 -14.36
CA SER A 578 -11.84 11.53 -13.16
C SER A 578 -10.97 11.11 -11.97
N LEU A 579 -11.57 10.98 -10.79
CA LEU A 579 -10.88 10.60 -9.56
C LEU A 579 -11.53 9.36 -8.97
N HIS A 580 -10.72 8.32 -8.75
CA HIS A 580 -11.06 7.23 -7.86
C HIS A 580 -10.53 7.54 -6.47
N ALA A 581 -11.40 7.57 -5.47
CA ALA A 581 -11.03 7.73 -4.08
C ALA A 581 -11.91 6.83 -3.21
N ARG A 582 -11.38 6.48 -2.03
CA ARG A 582 -12.13 5.75 -1.01
C ARG A 582 -12.20 6.60 0.25
N THR A 583 -13.22 6.34 1.05
CA THR A 583 -13.48 7.05 2.30
C THR A 583 -13.41 6.08 3.47
N LEU A 584 -13.24 6.64 4.67
CA LEU A 584 -13.30 5.91 5.93
C LEU A 584 -14.25 6.67 6.84
N GLY A 585 -15.55 6.41 6.72
CA GLY A 585 -16.57 7.19 7.43
C GLY A 585 -16.59 8.65 6.98
N ASP A 586 -16.35 9.57 7.92
CA ASP A 586 -16.25 11.01 7.70
C ASP A 586 -14.86 11.47 7.22
N VAL A 587 -13.91 10.55 7.07
CA VAL A 587 -12.55 10.83 6.60
C VAL A 587 -12.46 10.65 5.09
N VAL A 588 -11.97 11.70 4.44
CA VAL A 588 -11.50 11.69 3.05
C VAL A 588 -9.98 11.60 3.07
N TYR A 589 -9.42 10.69 2.27
CA TYR A 589 -7.98 10.62 2.08
C TYR A 589 -7.61 10.54 0.61
N PHE A 590 -6.43 11.05 0.30
CA PHE A 590 -5.77 10.88 -0.98
C PHE A 590 -4.37 10.37 -0.74
N MET A 591 -3.96 9.41 -1.56
CA MET A 591 -2.67 8.75 -1.47
C MET A 591 -2.02 8.68 -2.83
N SER A 592 -0.88 9.34 -2.94
CA SER A 592 -0.08 9.32 -4.17
C SER A 592 0.89 8.14 -4.20
N SER A 593 1.49 7.91 -5.37
CA SER A 593 2.75 7.17 -5.48
C SER A 593 3.92 8.05 -4.99
N LEU A 594 5.05 7.43 -4.69
CA LEU A 594 6.27 8.12 -4.26
C LEU A 594 6.90 8.96 -5.39
N ASN A 595 6.62 8.60 -6.64
CA ASN A 595 7.09 9.26 -7.85
C ASN A 595 6.00 10.06 -8.57
N THR A 596 4.85 10.28 -7.94
CA THR A 596 3.77 11.12 -8.51
C THR A 596 4.30 12.52 -8.75
N ARG A 597 4.04 13.06 -9.95
CA ARG A 597 4.50 14.39 -10.33
C ARG A 597 3.71 15.47 -9.59
N ARG A 598 4.37 16.59 -9.30
CA ARG A 598 3.73 17.73 -8.65
C ARG A 598 2.47 18.22 -9.38
N ALA A 599 2.52 18.30 -10.70
CA ALA A 599 1.36 18.71 -11.51
C ALA A 599 0.12 17.83 -11.30
N THR A 600 0.30 16.53 -11.07
CA THR A 600 -0.82 15.61 -10.78
C THR A 600 -1.43 15.88 -9.41
N LEU A 601 -0.59 16.15 -8.40
CA LEU A 601 -1.08 16.51 -7.07
C LEU A 601 -1.82 17.86 -7.08
N GLU A 602 -1.34 18.84 -7.85
CA GLU A 602 -2.01 20.15 -8.01
C GLU A 602 -3.43 20.03 -8.56
N VAL A 603 -3.68 19.09 -9.47
CA VAL A 603 -5.02 18.82 -9.99
C VAL A 603 -5.96 18.39 -8.86
N ILE A 604 -5.53 17.44 -8.02
CA ILE A 604 -6.32 16.97 -6.87
C ILE A 604 -6.51 18.10 -5.85
N GLU A 605 -5.44 18.84 -5.53
CA GLU A 605 -5.49 19.91 -4.55
C GLU A 605 -6.45 21.05 -4.97
N ARG A 606 -6.39 21.50 -6.23
CA ARG A 606 -7.32 22.50 -6.76
C ARG A 606 -8.77 22.01 -6.71
N ALA A 607 -9.01 20.75 -7.08
CA ALA A 607 -10.36 20.18 -7.07
C ALA A 607 -10.93 20.05 -5.65
N VAL A 608 -10.09 19.70 -4.67
CA VAL A 608 -10.50 19.64 -3.25
C VAL A 608 -10.82 21.02 -2.72
N VAL A 609 -9.98 22.03 -2.99
CA VAL A 609 -10.25 23.41 -2.57
C VAL A 609 -11.54 23.93 -3.20
N GLY A 610 -11.72 23.75 -4.52
CA GLY A 610 -12.94 24.17 -5.21
C GLY A 610 -14.20 23.49 -4.67
N ALA A 611 -14.12 22.21 -4.28
CA ALA A 611 -15.26 21.50 -3.69
C ALA A 611 -15.61 21.95 -2.25
N LEU A 612 -14.72 22.69 -1.59
CA LEU A 612 -14.92 23.23 -0.23
C LEU A 612 -15.45 24.67 -0.23
N GLU A 613 -15.21 25.42 -1.29
CA GLU A 613 -15.84 26.72 -1.59
C GLU A 613 -17.33 26.56 -1.92
#